data_AF-A0A953HE85-F1
#
_entry.id   AF-A0A953HE85-F1
#
_cell.length_a   1.000
_cell.length_b   1.000
_cell.length_c   1.000
_cell.angle_alpha   90.00
_cell.angle_beta   90.00
_cell.angle_gamma   90.00
#
_symmetry.space_group_name_H-M   'P 1'
#
loop_
_entity.id
_entity.type
_entity.pdbx_description
1 polymer ?
#
loop_
_entity_poly.entity_id
_entity_poly.type
_entity_poly.pdbx_seq_one_letter_code
_entity_poly.pdbx_strand_id
1 'polypeptide(L)'
;MPFFEAYFSNYIEGTVFDIDDARKIVETQMPLPARNEDSHDVLGTYQLVSNLLEMNVVPKNSKDLLRILAYRHQTLLSAREDKKPGTFKDKNNRAGETYFVDFTIGTGYFNKRI
;
A
#
# COMPACT_ATOMS: atom_id res chain seq x y z
N MET A 1 -13.04 11.28 -0.31
CA MET A 1 -12.26 12.42 0.22
C MET A 1 -10.84 11.93 0.38
N PRO A 2 -9.98 12.07 -0.65
CA PRO A 2 -8.72 11.32 -0.74
C PRO A 2 -7.76 11.50 0.45
N PHE A 3 -7.70 12.72 0.99
CA PHE A 3 -6.90 13.02 2.18
C PHE A 3 -7.30 12.18 3.40
N PHE A 4 -8.60 12.10 3.72
CA PHE A 4 -9.07 11.37 4.89
C PHE A 4 -8.89 9.86 4.73
N GLU A 5 -9.05 9.33 3.52
CA GLU A 5 -8.75 7.92 3.23
C GLU A 5 -7.28 7.60 3.52
N ALA A 6 -6.36 8.42 3.01
CA ALA A 6 -4.93 8.27 3.28
C ALA A 6 -4.60 8.43 4.77
N TYR A 7 -5.17 9.43 5.44
CA TYR A 7 -4.91 9.68 6.86
C TYR A 7 -5.37 8.50 7.74
N PHE A 8 -6.63 8.07 7.59
CA PHE A 8 -7.20 7.06 8.47
C PHE A 8 -6.70 5.64 8.17
N SER A 9 -6.41 5.28 6.91
CA SER A 9 -5.82 3.97 6.61
C SER A 9 -4.44 3.82 7.27
N ASN A 10 -3.63 4.87 7.21
CA ASN A 10 -2.30 4.88 7.83
C ASN A 10 -2.41 4.91 9.36
N TYR A 11 -3.37 5.65 9.91
CA TYR A 11 -3.63 5.67 11.36
C TYR A 11 -3.96 4.28 11.92
N ILE A 12 -4.83 3.51 11.25
CA ILE A 12 -5.18 2.14 11.70
C ILE A 12 -4.01 1.15 11.54
N GLU A 13 -3.09 1.42 10.61
CA GLU A 13 -1.88 0.63 10.40
C GLU A 13 -0.77 0.94 11.42
N GLY A 14 -0.93 2.01 12.20
CA GLY A 14 -0.02 2.41 13.28
C GLY A 14 0.79 3.68 13.00
N THR A 15 0.61 4.30 11.83
CA THR A 15 1.25 5.57 11.46
C THR A 15 0.47 6.74 12.04
N VAL A 16 0.97 7.33 13.13
CA VAL A 16 0.27 8.42 13.84
C VAL A 16 0.87 9.78 13.50
N PHE A 17 0.12 10.65 12.82
CA PHE A 17 0.48 12.06 12.60
C PHE A 17 -0.55 13.00 13.22
N ASP A 18 -0.11 14.21 13.58
CA ASP A 18 -1.03 15.33 13.67
C ASP A 18 -1.70 15.55 12.32
N ILE A 19 -2.99 15.85 12.31
CA ILE A 19 -3.77 16.02 11.08
C ILE A 19 -3.21 17.15 10.20
N ASP A 20 -2.65 18.21 10.79
CA ASP A 20 -2.08 19.33 10.06
C ASP A 20 -0.74 18.95 9.41
N ASP A 21 0.05 18.07 10.04
CA ASP A 21 1.29 17.58 9.46
C ASP A 21 1.02 16.61 8.31
N ALA A 22 0.05 15.70 8.47
CA ALA A 22 -0.41 14.85 7.38
C ALA A 22 -0.93 15.68 6.19
N ARG A 23 -1.66 16.77 6.47
CA ARG A 23 -2.15 17.69 5.43
C ARG A 23 -0.99 18.37 4.70
N LYS A 24 0.01 18.89 5.42
CA LYS A 24 1.21 19.49 4.81
C LYS A 24 1.95 18.51 3.91
N ILE A 25 2.12 17.25 4.31
CA ILE A 25 2.78 16.22 3.48
C ILE A 25 2.07 16.09 2.13
N VAL A 26 0.75 15.99 2.16
CA VAL A 26 -0.08 15.84 0.95
C VAL A 26 -0.10 17.12 0.10
N GLU A 27 -0.25 18.29 0.72
CA GLU A 27 -0.30 19.57 -0.01
C GLU A 27 1.02 19.92 -0.68
N THR A 28 2.14 19.65 0.00
CA THR A 28 3.47 19.94 -0.53
C THR A 28 4.02 18.83 -1.43
N GLN A 29 3.41 17.64 -1.40
CA GLN A 29 3.96 16.41 -2.00
C GLN A 29 5.39 16.09 -1.48
N MET A 30 5.74 16.59 -0.29
CA MET A 30 7.07 16.41 0.30
C MET A 30 6.97 15.62 1.61
N PRO A 31 7.64 14.46 1.70
CA PRO A 31 7.79 13.73 2.95
C PRO A 31 8.54 14.56 4.00
N LEU A 32 8.20 14.36 5.29
CA LEU A 32 8.95 14.96 6.39
C LEU A 32 10.23 14.16 6.64
N PRO A 33 11.44 14.76 6.59
CA PRO A 33 12.70 14.01 6.73
C PRO A 33 12.81 13.24 8.05
N ALA A 34 12.33 13.83 9.15
CA ALA A 34 12.37 13.20 10.47
C ALA A 34 11.43 11.98 10.61
N ARG A 35 10.49 11.80 9.68
CA ARG A 35 9.50 10.72 9.65
C ARG A 35 9.32 10.19 8.24
N ASN A 36 10.44 9.90 7.58
CA ASN A 36 10.49 9.69 6.14
C ASN A 36 9.54 8.55 5.69
N GLU A 37 9.68 7.35 6.26
CA GLU A 37 8.87 6.19 5.89
C GLU A 37 7.36 6.44 6.13
N ASP A 38 6.99 6.85 7.33
CA ASP A 38 5.60 7.17 7.69
C ASP A 38 4.99 8.25 6.77
N SER A 39 5.78 9.28 6.42
CA SER A 39 5.32 10.34 5.51
C SER A 39 5.10 9.82 4.10
N HIS A 40 5.97 8.90 3.66
CA HIS A 40 5.83 8.23 2.38
C HIS A 40 4.62 7.29 2.34
N ASP A 41 4.27 6.62 3.44
CA ASP A 41 3.08 5.75 3.49
C ASP A 41 1.78 6.57 3.29
N VAL A 42 1.66 7.70 3.99
CA VAL A 42 0.54 8.64 3.83
C VAL A 42 0.49 9.20 2.41
N LEU A 43 1.64 9.65 1.89
CA LEU A 43 1.73 10.24 0.56
C LEU A 43 1.42 9.22 -0.54
N GLY A 44 1.97 8.01 -0.45
CA GLY A 44 1.74 6.93 -1.42
C GLY A 44 0.28 6.49 -1.44
N THR A 45 -0.37 6.41 -0.28
CA THR A 45 -1.81 6.13 -0.21
C THR A 45 -2.60 7.25 -0.88
N TYR A 46 -2.30 8.51 -0.55
CA TYR A 46 -2.97 9.66 -1.16
C TYR A 46 -2.82 9.68 -2.68
N GLN A 47 -1.62 9.40 -3.21
CA GLN A 47 -1.36 9.37 -4.66
C GLN A 47 -2.23 8.34 -5.40
N LEU A 48 -2.49 7.18 -4.78
CA LEU A 48 -3.38 6.18 -5.36
C LEU A 48 -4.84 6.61 -5.30
N VAL A 49 -5.34 7.00 -4.12
CA VAL A 49 -6.78 7.23 -3.90
C VAL A 49 -7.27 8.58 -4.44
N SER A 50 -6.37 9.55 -4.66
CA SER A 50 -6.68 10.84 -5.30
C SER A 50 -6.77 10.75 -6.82
N ASN A 51 -6.18 9.72 -7.43
CA ASN A 51 -6.19 9.54 -8.87
C ASN A 51 -7.39 8.69 -9.31
N LEU A 52 -8.44 9.34 -9.79
CA LEU A 52 -9.65 8.67 -10.28
C LEU A 52 -9.37 7.72 -11.46
N LEU A 53 -8.43 8.02 -12.34
CA LEU A 53 -8.10 7.12 -13.45
C LEU A 53 -7.48 5.83 -12.91
N GLU A 54 -6.60 5.93 -11.93
CA GLU A 54 -5.99 4.77 -11.27
C GLU A 54 -7.03 3.97 -10.48
N MET A 55 -7.88 4.62 -9.69
CA MET A 55 -8.93 3.95 -8.90
C MET A 55 -9.96 3.23 -9.76
N ASN A 56 -10.19 3.67 -11.00
CA ASN A 56 -11.10 3.02 -11.94
C ASN A 56 -10.47 1.84 -12.71
N VAL A 57 -9.20 1.50 -12.45
CA VAL A 57 -8.58 0.33 -13.08
C VAL A 57 -9.16 -0.95 -12.49
N VAL A 58 -9.86 -1.73 -13.33
CA VAL A 58 -10.43 -3.05 -12.98
C VAL A 58 -9.65 -4.15 -13.71
N PRO A 59 -9.13 -5.17 -13.02
CA PRO A 59 -8.42 -6.27 -13.66
C PRO A 59 -9.36 -7.11 -14.53
N LYS A 60 -8.91 -7.51 -15.72
CA LYS A 60 -9.68 -8.37 -16.64
C LYS A 60 -9.40 -9.86 -16.47
N ASN A 61 -8.31 -10.19 -15.80
CA ASN A 61 -7.86 -11.56 -15.55
C ASN A 61 -6.89 -11.56 -14.35
N SER A 62 -6.48 -12.75 -13.91
CA SER A 62 -5.57 -12.92 -12.77
C SER A 62 -4.22 -12.23 -12.97
N LYS A 63 -3.66 -12.24 -14.20
CA LYS A 63 -2.38 -11.60 -14.50
C LYS A 63 -2.46 -10.07 -14.35
N ASP A 64 -3.57 -9.47 -14.78
CA ASP A 64 -3.85 -8.05 -14.58
C ASP A 64 -4.02 -7.71 -13.10
N LEU A 65 -4.74 -8.55 -12.33
CA LEU A 65 -4.89 -8.35 -10.90
C LEU A 65 -3.52 -8.37 -10.20
N LEU A 66 -2.69 -9.38 -10.49
CA LEU A 66 -1.37 -9.51 -9.89
C LEU A 66 -0.49 -8.31 -10.23
N ARG A 67 -0.56 -7.79 -11.46
CA ARG A 67 0.16 -6.57 -11.86
C ARG A 67 -0.31 -5.34 -11.10
N ILE A 68 -1.62 -5.14 -10.95
CA ILE A 68 -2.20 -4.01 -10.22
C ILE A 68 -1.80 -4.08 -8.73
N LEU A 69 -1.91 -5.26 -8.11
CA LEU A 69 -1.52 -5.47 -6.72
C LEU A 69 -0.04 -5.17 -6.50
N ALA A 70 0.84 -5.68 -7.36
CA ALA A 70 2.27 -5.44 -7.28
C ALA A 70 2.61 -3.95 -7.42
N TYR A 71 2.09 -3.28 -8.44
CA TYR A 71 2.37 -1.86 -8.64
C TYR A 71 1.83 -0.99 -7.49
N ARG A 72 0.59 -1.21 -7.02
CA ARG A 72 0.03 -0.43 -5.90
C ARG A 72 0.81 -0.68 -4.61
N HIS A 73 1.21 -1.93 -4.35
CA HIS A 73 2.08 -2.27 -3.23
C HIS A 73 3.45 -1.58 -3.32
N GLN A 74 4.01 -1.45 -4.53
CA GLN A 74 5.24 -0.71 -4.76
C GLN A 74 5.09 0.78 -4.43
N THR A 75 3.99 1.40 -4.85
CA THR A 75 3.70 2.81 -4.54
C THR A 75 3.53 3.02 -3.03
N LEU A 76 2.73 2.17 -2.39
CA LEU A 76 2.45 2.25 -0.95
C LEU A 76 3.72 2.13 -0.10
N LEU A 77 4.61 1.18 -0.43
CA LEU A 77 5.81 0.90 0.36
C LEU A 77 7.09 1.48 -0.24
N SER A 78 6.99 2.49 -1.10
CA SER A 78 8.14 2.98 -1.89
C SER A 78 9.37 3.39 -1.07
N ALA A 79 9.19 3.82 0.19
CA ALA A 79 10.26 4.17 1.11
C ALA A 79 10.71 3.04 2.04
N ARG A 80 10.05 1.88 2.02
CA ARG A 80 10.30 0.73 2.91
C ARG A 80 10.96 -0.40 2.12
N GLU A 81 12.19 -0.17 1.65
CA GLU A 81 12.93 -1.12 0.79
C GLU A 81 13.10 -2.50 1.42
N ASP A 82 13.23 -2.57 2.75
CA ASP A 82 13.34 -3.81 3.53
C ASP A 82 12.09 -4.72 3.40
N LYS A 83 10.95 -4.15 3.02
CA LYS A 83 9.69 -4.86 2.76
C LYS A 83 9.55 -5.39 1.34
N LYS A 84 10.55 -5.14 0.47
CA LYS A 84 10.57 -5.55 -0.94
C LYS A 84 9.33 -5.06 -1.72
N PRO A 85 9.16 -3.74 -1.90
CA PRO A 85 7.98 -3.16 -2.54
C PRO A 85 7.69 -3.77 -3.91
N GLY A 86 6.41 -4.01 -4.18
CA GLY A 86 5.92 -4.65 -5.40
C GLY A 86 6.21 -6.14 -5.58
N THR A 87 6.80 -6.81 -4.60
CA THR A 87 7.01 -8.27 -4.65
C THR A 87 6.05 -9.01 -3.72
N PHE A 88 5.72 -10.25 -4.07
CA PHE A 88 4.99 -11.15 -3.17
C PHE A 88 5.93 -11.65 -2.07
N LYS A 89 5.34 -11.92 -0.90
CA LYS A 89 6.07 -12.49 0.23
C LYS A 89 6.82 -13.76 -0.15
N ASP A 90 8.02 -13.89 0.37
CA ASP A 90 8.94 -15.03 0.22
C ASP A 90 9.11 -15.82 1.52
N LYS A 91 8.29 -15.49 2.52
CA LYS A 91 8.24 -16.10 3.84
C LYS A 91 6.80 -16.16 4.33
N ASN A 92 6.49 -17.19 5.11
CA ASN A 92 5.20 -17.30 5.77
C ASN A 92 5.03 -16.20 6.82
N ASN A 93 3.83 -15.65 6.92
CA ASN A 93 3.47 -14.60 7.86
C ASN A 93 2.18 -14.98 8.61
N ARG A 94 1.98 -14.37 9.78
CA ARG A 94 0.81 -14.57 10.65
C ARG A 94 0.34 -13.24 11.25
N ALA A 95 -0.92 -13.18 11.66
CA ALA A 95 -1.47 -12.11 12.48
C ALA A 95 -2.18 -12.73 13.68
N GLY A 96 -1.68 -12.47 14.89
CA GLY A 96 -2.06 -13.23 16.09
C GLY A 96 -1.81 -14.73 15.87
N GLU A 97 -2.84 -15.54 16.13
CA GLU A 97 -2.83 -17.00 15.95
C GLU A 97 -3.17 -17.46 14.52
N THR A 98 -3.46 -16.53 13.60
CA THR A 98 -3.86 -16.85 12.22
C THR A 98 -2.66 -16.87 11.28
N TYR A 99 -2.39 -18.03 10.68
CA TYR A 99 -1.41 -18.17 9.61
C TYR A 99 -2.03 -17.82 8.25
N PHE A 100 -1.32 -17.01 7.46
CA PHE A 100 -1.76 -16.68 6.10
C PHE A 100 -1.31 -17.75 5.09
N VAL A 101 -1.86 -17.66 3.87
CA VAL A 101 -1.54 -18.51 2.71
C VAL A 101 -0.03 -18.75 2.58
N ASP A 102 0.38 -19.99 2.34
CA ASP A 102 1.80 -20.34 2.21
C ASP A 102 2.47 -19.55 1.07
N PHE A 103 3.71 -19.09 1.29
CA PHE A 103 4.41 -18.25 0.32
C PHE A 103 4.69 -18.98 -1.01
N THR A 104 4.82 -20.31 -1.01
CA THR A 104 5.10 -21.12 -2.20
C THR A 104 3.95 -21.14 -3.21
N ILE A 105 2.72 -20.83 -2.78
CA ILE A 105 1.53 -20.81 -3.64
C ILE A 105 1.08 -19.38 -3.98
N GLY A 106 1.82 -18.35 -3.60
CA GLY A 106 1.43 -16.93 -3.64
C GLY A 106 0.63 -16.50 -4.88
N THR A 107 1.26 -16.48 -6.07
CA THR A 107 0.59 -16.10 -7.33
C THR A 107 -0.36 -17.17 -7.85
N GLY A 108 -0.04 -18.46 -7.61
CA GLY A 108 -0.87 -19.60 -7.98
C GLY A 108 -2.24 -19.63 -7.29
N TYR A 109 -2.35 -19.03 -6.11
CA TYR A 109 -3.62 -18.86 -5.38
C TYR A 109 -4.62 -18.01 -6.16
N PHE A 110 -4.16 -16.90 -6.75
CA PHE A 110 -5.03 -15.97 -7.49
C PHE A 110 -5.48 -16.54 -8.84
N ASN A 111 -4.69 -17.42 -9.45
CA ASN A 111 -5.04 -18.07 -10.72
C ASN A 111 -6.16 -19.12 -10.60
N LYS A 112 -6.52 -19.54 -9.38
CA LYS A 112 -7.56 -20.57 -9.16
C LYS A 112 -8.96 -20.00 -8.88
N ARG A 113 -9.09 -18.67 -8.72
CA ARG A 113 -10.32 -18.02 -8.21
C ARG A 113 -10.88 -16.91 -9.10
N ILE A 114 -10.28 -16.67 -10.27
CA ILE A 114 -10.71 -15.67 -11.27
C ILE A 114 -10.83 -16.38 -12.61
#